data_AF-A0A917SFV3-F1
#
_entry.id   AF-A0A917SFV3-F1
#
_cell.length_a   1.000
_cell.length_b   1.000
_cell.length_c   1.000
_cell.angle_alpha   90.00
_cell.angle_beta   90.00
_cell.angle_gamma   90.00
#
_symmetry.space_group_name_H-M   'P 1'
#
loop_
_entity.id
_entity.type
_entity.pdbx_description
1 polymer ?
#
loop_
_entity_poly.entity_id
_entity_poly.type
_entity_poly.pdbx_seq_one_letter_code
_entity_poly.pdbx_strand_id
1 'polypeptide(L)'
;MVVVEHTSGGIAGRTGTGALRWLAVVVAFSNLGIHVYLAPMHLDEKFYIGVLFLAGSGALAVAIVGLATDRDRLRTAAWLLGTATSVVMFLAFVASRTVGLPGGYLETWAQGPEDVMGLASLGLEVVFVGCCLASITIRDTTVPDNGQARRGVFGRIPLHDRTAPLA
;
A
#
# COMPACT_ATOMS: atom_id res chain seq x y z
N MET A 1 35.34 3.69 29.63
CA MET A 1 33.89 3.75 29.85
C MET A 1 33.24 4.00 28.49
N VAL A 2 32.77 2.93 27.83
CA VAL A 2 32.11 3.02 26.52
C VAL A 2 30.63 3.24 26.78
N VAL A 3 30.12 4.42 26.44
CA VAL A 3 28.69 4.69 26.46
C VAL A 3 28.10 3.99 25.23
N VAL A 4 27.45 2.84 25.46
CA VAL A 4 26.62 2.18 24.46
C VAL A 4 25.28 2.92 24.43
N GLU A 5 25.15 3.84 23.49
CA GLU A 5 23.90 4.54 23.24
C GLU A 5 22.93 3.57 22.55
N HIS A 6 21.98 3.04 23.32
CA HIS A 6 20.96 2.11 22.83
C HIS A 6 20.02 2.84 21.86
N THR A 7 20.17 2.58 20.56
CA THR A 7 19.27 3.01 19.48
C THR A 7 17.87 2.40 19.62
N SER A 8 17.07 2.93 20.54
CA SER A 8 15.66 2.51 20.73
C SER A 8 14.74 2.96 19.59
N GLY A 9 15.14 3.99 18.81
CA GLY A 9 14.34 4.51 17.70
C GLY A 9 14.25 3.60 16.47
N GLY A 10 15.28 2.77 16.22
CA GLY A 10 15.35 1.93 15.01
C GLY A 10 14.47 0.68 15.04
N ILE A 11 14.15 0.16 16.23
CA ILE A 11 13.33 -1.05 16.37
C ILE A 11 11.84 -0.72 16.21
N ALA A 12 11.40 0.40 16.79
CA ALA A 12 10.00 0.85 16.71
C ALA A 12 9.55 1.21 15.27
N GLY A 13 10.43 1.82 14.46
CA GLY A 13 10.12 2.16 13.07
C GLY A 13 9.98 0.94 12.14
N ARG A 14 10.76 -0.12 12.37
CA ARG A 14 10.67 -1.37 11.58
C ARG A 14 9.44 -2.21 11.93
N THR A 15 9.01 -2.22 13.19
CA THR A 15 7.84 -2.99 13.62
C THR A 15 6.53 -2.37 13.12
N GLY A 16 6.43 -1.04 13.09
CA GLY A 16 5.22 -0.32 12.61
C GLY A 16 4.91 -0.58 11.13
N THR A 17 5.91 -0.50 10.26
CA THR A 17 5.74 -0.78 8.81
C THR A 17 5.48 -2.26 8.53
N GLY A 18 6.09 -3.17 9.30
CA GLY A 18 5.83 -4.61 9.21
C GLY A 18 4.42 -5.00 9.64
N ALA A 19 3.93 -4.45 10.75
CA ALA A 19 2.56 -4.69 11.24
C ALA A 19 1.51 -4.18 10.25
N LEU A 20 1.70 -2.97 9.72
CA LEU A 20 0.80 -2.39 8.72
C LEU A 20 0.75 -3.21 7.43
N ARG A 21 1.89 -3.75 6.99
CA ARG A 21 1.97 -4.65 5.85
C ARG A 21 1.14 -5.91 6.06
N TRP A 22 1.28 -6.56 7.22
CA TRP A 22 0.54 -7.78 7.51
C TRP A 22 -0.96 -7.52 7.72
N LEU A 23 -1.33 -6.37 8.30
CA LEU A 23 -2.72 -5.94 8.33
C LEU A 23 -3.29 -5.82 6.91
N ALA A 24 -2.58 -5.15 5.99
CA ALA A 24 -3.01 -5.03 4.60
C ALA A 24 -3.14 -6.39 3.90
N VAL A 25 -2.25 -7.35 4.20
CA VAL A 25 -2.36 -8.73 3.69
C VAL A 25 -3.63 -9.41 4.18
N VAL A 26 -3.91 -9.34 5.49
CA VAL A 26 -5.13 -9.94 6.08
C VAL A 26 -6.38 -9.31 5.48
N VAL A 27 -6.41 -7.97 5.40
CA VAL A 27 -7.53 -7.22 4.81
C VAL A 27 -7.74 -7.59 3.35
N ALA A 28 -6.67 -7.64 2.54
CA ALA A 28 -6.76 -8.03 1.14
C ALA A 28 -7.23 -9.48 0.98
N PHE A 29 -6.78 -10.39 1.86
CA PHE A 29 -7.20 -11.79 1.84
C PHE A 29 -8.68 -11.96 2.20
N SER A 30 -9.16 -11.25 3.22
CA SER A 30 -10.59 -11.19 3.53
C SER A 30 -11.39 -10.64 2.35
N ASN A 31 -10.91 -9.56 1.72
CA ASN A 31 -11.58 -8.93 0.59
C ASN A 31 -11.64 -9.84 -0.64
N LEU A 32 -10.55 -10.58 -0.90
CA LEU A 32 -10.48 -11.61 -1.92
C LEU A 32 -11.53 -12.71 -1.68
N GLY A 33 -11.65 -13.18 -0.44
CA GLY A 33 -12.65 -14.20 -0.08
C GLY A 33 -14.08 -13.75 -0.38
N ILE A 34 -14.43 -12.51 -0.04
CA ILE A 34 -15.75 -11.94 -0.34
C ILE A 34 -16.00 -11.86 -1.84
N HIS A 35 -15.04 -11.32 -2.61
CA HIS A 35 -15.21 -11.17 -4.05
C HIS A 35 -15.32 -12.50 -4.79
N VAL A 36 -14.52 -13.50 -4.40
CA VAL A 36 -14.62 -14.85 -4.98
C VAL A 36 -15.97 -15.50 -4.64
N TYR A 37 -16.48 -15.27 -3.42
CA TYR A 37 -17.79 -15.77 -3.01
C TYR A 37 -18.95 -15.13 -3.80
N LEU A 38 -18.90 -13.82 -4.04
CA LEU A 38 -19.94 -13.08 -4.77
C LEU A 38 -19.84 -13.23 -6.30
N ALA A 39 -18.66 -13.56 -6.82
CA ALA A 39 -18.43 -13.71 -8.26
C ALA A 39 -19.44 -14.63 -9.00
N PRO A 40 -19.74 -15.86 -8.55
CA PRO A 40 -20.68 -16.74 -9.27
C PRO A 40 -22.10 -16.15 -9.34
N MET A 41 -22.57 -15.51 -8.26
CA MET A 41 -23.88 -14.86 -8.25
C MET A 41 -23.96 -13.76 -9.31
N HIS A 42 -22.92 -12.93 -9.41
CA HIS A 42 -22.88 -11.88 -10.42
C HIS A 42 -22.61 -12.40 -11.83
N LEU A 43 -21.97 -13.55 -12.01
CA LEU A 43 -21.85 -14.19 -13.32
C LEU A 43 -23.22 -14.61 -13.85
N ASP A 44 -24.09 -15.13 -12.98
CA ASP A 44 -25.45 -15.54 -13.30
C ASP A 44 -26.37 -14.34 -13.58
N GLU A 45 -26.19 -13.24 -12.84
CA GLU A 45 -27.00 -12.04 -12.99
C GLU A 45 -26.57 -11.16 -14.18
N LYS A 46 -25.28 -10.79 -14.24
CA LYS A 46 -24.66 -9.98 -15.28
C LYS A 46 -23.22 -10.45 -15.50
N PHE A 47 -23.02 -11.32 -16.48
CA PHE A 47 -21.72 -11.93 -16.80
C PHE A 47 -20.50 -10.99 -16.69
N TYR A 48 -20.58 -9.78 -17.26
CA TYR A 48 -19.46 -8.84 -17.22
C TYR A 48 -19.12 -8.35 -15.80
N ILE A 49 -20.10 -8.23 -14.90
CA ILE A 49 -19.89 -7.89 -13.48
C ILE A 49 -19.16 -9.04 -12.80
N GLY A 50 -19.62 -10.28 -12.99
CA GLY A 50 -18.93 -11.45 -12.46
C GLY A 50 -17.48 -11.56 -12.93
N VAL A 51 -17.20 -11.24 -14.20
CA VAL A 51 -15.83 -11.17 -14.73
C VAL A 51 -15.00 -10.09 -14.03
N LEU A 52 -15.57 -8.91 -13.75
CA LEU A 52 -14.87 -7.86 -13.00
C LEU A 52 -14.54 -8.30 -11.56
N PHE A 53 -15.44 -9.02 -10.89
CA PHE A 53 -15.18 -9.60 -9.57
C PHE A 53 -14.01 -10.59 -9.60
N LEU A 54 -13.94 -11.47 -10.62
CA LEU A 54 -12.84 -12.42 -10.79
C LEU A 54 -11.52 -11.71 -11.14
N ALA A 55 -11.56 -10.70 -12.01
CA ALA A 55 -10.37 -9.92 -12.35
C ALA A 55 -9.82 -9.16 -11.14
N GLY A 56 -10.69 -8.52 -10.36
CA GLY A 56 -10.34 -7.86 -9.11
C GLY A 56 -9.77 -8.84 -8.07
N SER A 57 -10.38 -10.03 -7.96
CA SER A 57 -9.87 -11.13 -7.11
C SER A 57 -8.46 -11.56 -7.52
N GLY A 58 -8.21 -11.75 -8.82
CA GLY A 58 -6.88 -12.09 -9.32
C GLY A 58 -5.84 -11.01 -8.99
N ALA A 59 -6.19 -9.73 -9.16
CA ALA A 59 -5.32 -8.61 -8.82
C ALA A 59 -5.02 -8.53 -7.31
N LEU A 60 -6.02 -8.77 -6.44
CA LEU A 60 -5.82 -8.85 -4.99
C LEU A 60 -4.91 -10.02 -4.61
N ALA A 61 -5.09 -11.19 -5.22
CA ALA A 61 -4.22 -12.35 -4.99
C ALA A 61 -2.75 -12.05 -5.34
N VAL A 62 -2.50 -11.39 -6.47
CA VAL A 62 -1.17 -10.93 -6.87
C VAL A 62 -0.62 -9.90 -5.88
N ALA A 63 -1.45 -8.95 -5.43
CA ALA A 63 -1.07 -7.96 -4.43
C ALA A 63 -0.68 -8.63 -3.08
N ILE A 64 -1.43 -9.64 -2.63
CA ILE A 64 -1.14 -10.41 -1.41
C ILE A 64 0.24 -11.07 -1.52
N VAL A 65 0.50 -11.80 -2.61
CA VAL A 65 1.79 -12.46 -2.84
C VAL A 65 2.94 -11.44 -2.90
N GLY A 66 2.71 -10.32 -3.59
CA GLY A 66 3.70 -9.25 -3.70
C GLY A 66 3.94 -8.50 -2.39
N LEU A 67 2.96 -8.40 -1.50
CA LEU A 67 3.15 -7.82 -0.15
C LEU A 67 3.89 -8.78 0.78
N ALA A 68 3.68 -10.08 0.64
CA ALA A 68 4.34 -11.11 1.43
C ALA A 68 5.83 -11.29 1.09
N THR A 69 6.31 -10.70 -0.01
CA THR A 69 7.74 -10.76 -0.39
C THR A 69 8.59 -9.70 0.32
N ASP A 70 9.87 -10.00 0.49
CA ASP A 70 10.86 -9.05 1.02
C ASP A 70 11.48 -8.16 -0.07
N ARG A 71 11.21 -8.43 -1.35
CA ARG A 71 11.73 -7.61 -2.45
C ARG A 71 10.99 -6.27 -2.56
N ASP A 72 11.69 -5.18 -2.25
CA ASP A 72 11.14 -3.82 -2.22
C ASP A 72 10.39 -3.41 -3.49
N ARG A 73 10.94 -3.69 -4.68
CA ARG A 73 10.30 -3.32 -5.95
C ARG A 73 8.96 -4.03 -6.16
N LEU A 74 8.91 -5.34 -5.89
CA LEU A 74 7.69 -6.13 -6.00
C LEU A 74 6.67 -5.68 -4.95
N ARG A 75 7.14 -5.38 -3.74
CA ARG A 75 6.28 -4.87 -2.65
C ARG A 75 5.66 -3.51 -3.00
N THR A 76 6.42 -2.59 -3.58
CA THR A 76 5.89 -1.31 -4.05
C THR A 76 4.87 -1.50 -5.18
N ALA A 77 5.16 -2.36 -6.15
CA ALA A 77 4.20 -2.70 -7.20
C ALA A 77 2.91 -3.33 -6.64
N ALA A 78 3.03 -4.17 -5.61
CA ALA A 78 1.89 -4.81 -4.94
C ALA A 78 1.00 -3.80 -4.19
N TRP A 79 1.59 -2.82 -3.51
CA TRP A 79 0.85 -1.71 -2.90
C TRP A 79 0.06 -0.94 -3.95
N LEU A 80 0.71 -0.55 -5.06
CA LEU A 80 0.05 0.20 -6.13
C LEU A 80 -1.08 -0.61 -6.79
N LEU A 81 -0.83 -1.88 -7.10
CA LEU A 81 -1.83 -2.77 -7.69
C LEU A 81 -3.02 -2.94 -6.75
N GLY A 82 -2.78 -3.30 -5.49
CA GLY A 82 -3.85 -3.48 -4.50
C GLY A 82 -4.68 -2.21 -4.32
N THR A 83 -4.02 -1.05 -4.18
CA THR A 83 -4.71 0.23 -4.00
C THR A 83 -5.52 0.63 -5.23
N ALA A 84 -4.94 0.51 -6.43
CA ALA A 84 -5.67 0.81 -7.66
C ALA A 84 -6.90 -0.09 -7.81
N THR A 85 -6.74 -1.38 -7.51
CA THR A 85 -7.84 -2.34 -7.61
C THR A 85 -8.93 -2.04 -6.56
N SER A 86 -8.56 -1.77 -5.30
CA SER A 86 -9.52 -1.37 -4.25
C SER A 86 -10.27 -0.08 -4.59
N VAL A 87 -9.59 0.93 -5.16
CA VAL A 87 -10.26 2.17 -5.59
C VAL A 87 -11.26 1.89 -6.70
N VAL A 88 -10.91 1.07 -7.68
CA VAL A 88 -11.83 0.70 -8.76
C VAL A 88 -13.04 -0.08 -8.23
N MET A 89 -12.84 -1.05 -7.34
CA MET A 89 -13.93 -1.79 -6.69
C MET A 89 -14.85 -0.86 -5.92
N PHE A 90 -14.28 0.03 -5.11
CA PHE A 90 -15.02 1.01 -4.32
C PHE A 90 -15.91 1.88 -5.21
N LEU A 91 -15.33 2.43 -6.28
CA LEU A 91 -16.06 3.28 -7.21
C LEU A 91 -17.13 2.49 -7.97
N ALA A 92 -16.85 1.26 -8.39
CA ALA A 92 -17.82 0.41 -9.05
C ALA A 92 -19.00 0.04 -8.12
N PHE A 93 -18.71 -0.26 -6.85
CA PHE A 93 -19.73 -0.53 -5.82
C PHE A 93 -20.63 0.68 -5.60
N VAL A 94 -20.04 1.86 -5.36
CA VAL A 94 -20.81 3.09 -5.16
C VAL A 94 -21.61 3.45 -6.42
N ALA A 95 -21.00 3.34 -7.60
CA ALA A 95 -21.69 3.61 -8.87
C ALA A 95 -22.88 2.68 -9.09
N SER A 96 -22.72 1.37 -8.82
CA SER A 96 -23.79 0.37 -8.94
C SER A 96 -25.01 0.67 -8.07
N ARG A 97 -24.88 1.47 -7.01
CA ARG A 97 -25.96 1.77 -6.04
C ARG A 97 -26.47 3.21 -6.11
N THR A 98 -25.88 4.04 -6.97
CA THR A 98 -26.21 5.47 -7.08
C THR A 98 -26.71 5.85 -8.47
N VAL A 99 -25.87 5.61 -9.48
CA VAL A 99 -26.15 5.96 -10.88
C VAL A 99 -26.39 4.73 -11.76
N GLY A 100 -26.08 3.55 -11.25
CA GLY A 100 -26.08 2.29 -11.98
C GLY A 100 -24.82 2.09 -12.83
N LEU A 101 -24.58 0.84 -13.22
CA LEU A 101 -23.53 0.44 -14.16
C LEU A 101 -24.14 0.13 -15.55
N PRO A 102 -23.31 0.07 -16.61
CA PRO A 102 -23.77 -0.24 -17.96
C PRO A 102 -24.68 -1.48 -18.05
N GLY A 103 -25.62 -1.47 -18.98
CA GLY A 103 -26.59 -2.57 -19.10
C GLY A 103 -27.66 -2.59 -17.99
N GLY A 104 -27.89 -1.45 -17.33
CA GLY A 104 -28.98 -1.22 -16.37
C GLY A 104 -28.78 -1.91 -15.02
N TYR A 105 -27.53 -2.16 -14.63
CA TYR A 105 -27.22 -2.85 -13.39
C TYR A 105 -27.27 -1.86 -12.22
N LEU A 106 -28.29 -1.98 -11.38
CA LEU A 106 -28.52 -1.12 -10.22
C LEU A 106 -28.81 -1.99 -8.99
N GLU A 107 -27.98 -1.86 -7.98
CA GLU A 107 -27.96 -2.67 -6.77
C GLU A 107 -28.57 -1.94 -5.57
N THR A 108 -28.99 -2.71 -4.56
CA THR A 108 -29.49 -2.18 -3.30
C THR A 108 -28.39 -2.02 -2.25
N TRP A 109 -28.64 -1.24 -1.19
CA TRP A 109 -27.61 -0.94 -0.20
C TRP A 109 -27.44 -2.01 0.89
N ALA A 110 -28.54 -2.58 1.40
CA ALA A 110 -28.52 -3.50 2.55
C ALA A 110 -29.81 -4.34 2.66
N GLN A 111 -30.34 -4.82 1.53
CA GLN A 111 -31.59 -5.59 1.53
C GLN A 111 -31.35 -7.09 1.64
N GLY A 112 -30.25 -7.60 1.09
CA GLY A 112 -29.85 -9.00 1.17
C GLY A 112 -28.52 -9.26 1.87
N PRO A 113 -28.21 -10.52 2.22
CA PRO A 113 -26.90 -10.91 2.75
C PRO A 113 -25.73 -10.51 1.84
N GLU A 114 -25.93 -10.58 0.52
CA GLU A 114 -24.97 -10.18 -0.51
C GLU A 114 -24.64 -8.70 -0.47
N ASP A 115 -25.63 -7.83 -0.20
CA ASP A 115 -25.42 -6.40 -0.03
C ASP A 115 -24.57 -6.10 1.19
N VAL A 116 -24.81 -6.83 2.29
CA VAL A 116 -24.04 -6.68 3.54
C VAL A 116 -22.59 -7.12 3.31
N MET A 117 -22.37 -8.20 2.56
CA MET A 117 -21.03 -8.65 2.18
C MET A 117 -20.34 -7.62 1.28
N GLY A 118 -21.06 -7.01 0.34
CA GLY A 118 -20.57 -5.90 -0.47
C GLY A 118 -20.19 -4.66 0.35
N LEU A 119 -20.99 -4.29 1.35
CA LEU A 119 -20.64 -3.21 2.29
C LEU A 119 -19.42 -3.55 3.15
N ALA A 120 -19.30 -4.81 3.60
CA ALA A 120 -18.12 -5.27 4.33
C ALA A 120 -16.85 -5.17 3.44
N SER A 121 -16.96 -5.57 2.17
CA SER A 121 -15.92 -5.40 1.15
C SER A 121 -15.49 -3.94 1.00
N LEU A 122 -16.46 -3.03 0.88
CA LEU A 122 -16.21 -1.59 0.79
C LEU A 122 -15.37 -1.07 1.98
N GLY A 123 -15.67 -1.53 3.18
CA GLY A 123 -14.89 -1.22 4.38
C GLY A 123 -13.44 -1.74 4.30
N LEU A 124 -13.27 -2.98 3.84
CA LEU A 124 -11.94 -3.58 3.65
C LEU A 124 -11.11 -2.85 2.59
N GLU A 125 -11.72 -2.42 1.50
CA GLU A 125 -11.08 -1.60 0.46
C GLU A 125 -10.54 -0.29 1.04
N VAL A 126 -11.36 0.42 1.83
CA VAL A 126 -10.94 1.65 2.50
C VAL A 126 -9.77 1.40 3.46
N VAL A 127 -9.83 0.32 4.24
CA VAL A 127 -8.74 -0.04 5.17
C VAL A 127 -7.46 -0.35 4.40
N PHE A 128 -7.53 -1.08 3.28
CA PHE A 128 -6.36 -1.38 2.46
C PHE A 128 -5.72 -0.10 1.90
N VAL A 129 -6.53 0.80 1.32
CA VAL A 129 -6.05 2.09 0.82
C VAL A 129 -5.42 2.91 1.94
N GLY A 130 -6.04 2.96 3.11
CA GLY A 130 -5.50 3.60 4.31
C GLY A 130 -4.16 3.01 4.74
N CYS A 131 -4.01 1.69 4.70
CA CYS A 131 -2.73 1.03 4.97
C CYS A 131 -1.65 1.43 3.97
N CYS A 132 -1.99 1.52 2.68
CA CYS A 132 -1.03 1.97 1.66
C CYS A 132 -0.56 3.40 1.95
N LEU A 133 -1.48 4.33 2.19
CA LEU A 133 -1.16 5.73 2.47
C LEU A 133 -0.32 5.88 3.74
N ALA A 134 -0.71 5.21 4.83
CA ALA A 134 0.07 5.21 6.07
C ALA A 134 1.47 4.61 5.88
N SER A 135 1.63 3.61 5.00
CA SER A 135 2.93 3.02 4.71
C SER A 135 3.89 3.97 3.99
N ILE A 136 3.36 4.96 3.26
CA ILE A 136 4.14 6.01 2.60
C ILE A 136 4.58 7.04 3.65
N THR A 137 3.64 7.54 4.46
CA THR A 137 3.91 8.58 5.48
C THR A 137 4.94 8.13 6.53
N ILE A 138 4.95 6.85 6.92
CA ILE A 138 5.90 6.34 7.91
C ILE A 138 7.33 6.23 7.32
N ARG A 139 7.48 6.03 6.00
CA ARG A 139 8.80 5.98 5.36
C ARG A 139 9.48 7.34 5.34
N ASP A 140 8.71 8.41 5.16
CA ASP A 140 9.25 9.77 5.05
C ASP A 140 9.80 10.30 6.39
N THR A 141 9.27 9.84 7.52
CA THR A 141 9.74 10.25 8.86
C THR A 141 11.00 9.53 9.32
N THR A 142 11.42 8.45 8.63
CA THR A 142 12.57 7.62 9.03
C THR A 142 13.83 7.85 8.20
N VAL A 143 13.84 8.75 7.22
CA VAL A 143 15.05 9.18 6.51
C VAL A 143 15.69 10.32 7.30
N PRO A 144 16.80 10.10 8.03
CA PRO A 144 17.57 11.22 8.58
C PRO A 144 18.19 11.97 7.41
N ASP A 145 18.05 13.28 7.39
CA ASP A 145 18.77 14.15 6.46
C ASP A 145 20.28 14.01 6.71
N ASN A 146 20.94 13.13 5.96
CA ASN A 146 22.39 12.99 5.92
C ASN A 146 23.07 14.15 5.17
N GLY A 147 22.40 15.30 5.00
CA GLY A 147 22.94 16.57 4.52
C GLY A 147 24.08 17.14 5.37
N GLN A 148 24.38 16.58 6.55
CA GLN A 148 25.52 16.98 7.37
C GLN A 148 26.84 16.24 7.08
N ALA A 149 26.81 15.07 6.42
CA ALA A 149 28.04 14.32 6.14
C ALA A 149 28.83 14.83 4.91
N ARG A 150 28.23 15.67 4.06
CA ARG A 150 28.88 16.22 2.85
C ARG A 150 29.53 17.59 3.01
N ARG A 151 29.49 18.21 4.20
CA ARG A 151 30.19 19.49 4.48
C ARG A 151 31.60 19.33 5.05
N GLY A 152 32.13 18.11 5.19
CA GLY A 152 33.47 17.86 5.74
C GLY A 152 34.58 17.54 4.73
N VAL A 153 34.28 17.40 3.44
CA VAL A 153 35.23 16.89 2.42
C VAL A 153 35.47 17.89 1.29
N PHE A 154 35.62 19.17 1.62
CA PHE A 154 36.41 20.07 0.80
C PHE A 154 37.61 20.50 1.62
N GLY A 155 38.76 19.98 1.18
CA GLY A 155 40.01 20.02 1.91
C GLY A 155 40.45 21.44 2.25
N ARG A 156 40.98 21.57 3.46
CA ARG A 156 42.00 22.56 3.75
C ARG A 156 43.17 22.25 2.82
N ILE A 157 43.29 22.98 1.72
CA ILE A 157 44.54 23.06 0.96
C ILE A 157 45.52 23.82 1.87
N PRO A 158 46.63 23.23 2.31
CA PRO A 158 47.68 24.01 2.94
C PRO A 158 48.29 24.89 1.85
N LEU A 159 48.08 26.19 1.94
CA LEU A 159 48.87 27.15 1.16
C LEU A 159 50.32 27.01 1.63
N HIS A 160 51.15 26.41 0.78
CA HIS A 160 52.60 26.40 0.97
C HIS A 160 53.09 27.83 0.79
N ASP A 161 53.46 28.45 1.91
CA ASP A 161 54.12 29.76 1.94
C ASP A 161 55.44 29.68 1.14
N ARG A 162 55.59 30.55 0.15
CA ARG A 162 56.75 30.64 -0.75
C ARG A 162 57.34 32.05 -0.66
N THR A 163 57.89 32.41 0.49
CA THR A 163 58.71 33.63 0.63
C THR A 163 59.96 33.41 1.48
N ALA A 164 60.72 32.35 1.23
CA ALA A 164 62.10 32.27 1.70
C ALA A 164 63.03 32.95 0.66
N PRO A 165 63.81 33.98 1.04
CA PRO A 165 64.77 34.61 0.14
C PRO A 165 66.00 33.70 -0.02
N LEU A 166 66.44 33.47 -1.26
CA LEU A 166 67.73 32.86 -1.54
C LEU A 166 68.81 33.93 -1.48
N ALA A 167 69.78 33.68 -0.59
CA ALA A 167 71.09 34.33 -0.55
C ALA A 167 71.97 33.89 -1.72
#